data_AF-A0A1I8BJ44-F1
#
_entry.id   AF-A0A1I8BJ44-F1
#
_cell.length_a   1.000
_cell.length_b   1.000
_cell.length_c   1.000
_cell.angle_alpha   90.00
_cell.angle_beta   90.00
_cell.angle_gamma   90.00
#
_symmetry.space_group_name_H-M   'P 1'
#
loop_
_entity.id
_entity.type
_entity.pdbx_description
1 polymer ?
#
loop_
_entity_poly.entity_id
_entity_poly.type
_entity_poly.pdbx_seq_one_letter_code
_entity_poly.pdbx_strand_id
1 'polypeptide(L)'
;MDQCMLRPGQKALGSYGLIFQSQPGIFCEELLICYPSQLSGNNTLNGTLSSIPYRIKAKRNEVTKKCEEKRIKFCNQPNNKDKCSVGQPGSSTWHGIMIKIDYYGNDFITTIYLSITYKNYTFINMPLFYIEFGRKGDIFTKIFPMAVIESKTKTKYIKQKEAIIPIEELLKNEFLSNADKGGYYLNKYTGLWSLGMDLLPLTAQRSLHLFFYRGCICEVDVWFRKPTTPSTAIPTINNNIKDKNLLRDKICKLFTNNTMYPLGNITEKEKLVEFKLKTSNVGESGIIELFDNETVVLKINFNKSAIEFLDSGNYSRYSRDFQQNLLQIGATINVTMRLNKYSVYTSIEIKDFPIINYKFFPKFWWHGRLFEISNNSYLLIHGDFVIITPVNVRGFNEYTLTDKMGQIIQMPHSFKFGEFIRNNTLFRYRCLLNDNAEWFYIRLRQNILEENKYGIKYFIEN
;
A
#
# COMPACT_ATOMS: atom_id res chain seq x y z
N MET A 1 -34.85 23.50 -24.20
CA MET A 1 -35.49 22.70 -23.13
C MET A 1 -34.47 21.69 -22.69
N ASP A 2 -33.87 21.99 -21.55
CA ASP A 2 -32.60 21.43 -21.11
C ASP A 2 -32.78 20.04 -20.52
N GLN A 3 -31.88 19.16 -20.91
CA GLN A 3 -31.81 17.79 -20.45
C GLN A 3 -31.31 17.73 -19.00
N CYS A 4 -32.22 17.94 -18.06
CA CYS A 4 -32.00 17.59 -16.66
C CYS A 4 -31.94 16.07 -16.47
N MET A 5 -31.23 15.67 -15.42
CA MET A 5 -31.18 14.32 -14.87
C MET A 5 -32.55 13.62 -14.94
N LEU A 6 -32.49 12.31 -15.23
CA LEU A 6 -33.60 11.36 -15.36
C LEU A 6 -34.90 11.79 -14.66
N ARG A 7 -36.02 11.75 -15.41
CA ARG A 7 -37.38 11.91 -14.86
C ARG A 7 -37.51 11.13 -13.53
N PRO A 8 -38.21 11.68 -12.52
CA PRO A 8 -38.54 11.01 -11.25
C PRO A 8 -39.37 9.70 -11.35
N GLY A 9 -39.46 9.07 -12.52
CA GLY A 9 -40.19 7.84 -12.80
C GLY A 9 -39.32 6.60 -13.06
N GLN A 10 -37.99 6.69 -13.10
CA GLN A 10 -37.17 5.48 -13.11
C GLN A 10 -37.29 4.78 -11.74
N LYS A 11 -37.76 3.53 -11.76
CA LYS A 11 -37.98 2.67 -10.57
C LYS A 11 -36.69 2.28 -9.84
N ALA A 12 -35.51 2.56 -10.41
CA ALA A 12 -34.24 2.25 -9.78
C ALA A 12 -33.97 3.26 -8.64
N LEU A 13 -34.13 2.79 -7.39
CA LEU A 13 -33.85 3.54 -6.15
C LEU A 13 -32.34 3.74 -5.88
N GLY A 14 -31.46 3.31 -6.77
CA GLY A 14 -30.01 3.26 -6.56
C GLY A 14 -29.24 4.46 -7.11
N SER A 15 -28.04 4.66 -6.57
CA SER A 15 -27.05 5.65 -6.99
C SER A 15 -25.95 5.01 -7.84
N TYR A 16 -25.28 5.83 -8.65
CA TYR A 16 -23.99 5.48 -9.23
C TYR A 16 -22.88 5.85 -8.24
N GLY A 17 -21.71 5.24 -8.38
CA GLY A 17 -20.57 5.66 -7.58
C GLY A 17 -19.31 4.86 -7.83
N LEU A 18 -18.25 5.24 -7.13
CA LEU A 18 -16.97 4.53 -7.10
C LEU A 18 -16.72 4.04 -5.68
N ILE A 19 -16.46 2.74 -5.56
CA ILE A 19 -16.00 2.11 -4.33
C ILE A 19 -14.48 1.99 -4.43
N PHE A 20 -13.77 2.47 -3.42
CA PHE A 20 -12.33 2.39 -3.30
C PHE A 20 -11.98 1.50 -2.12
N GLN A 21 -11.13 0.50 -2.36
CA GLN A 21 -10.54 -0.33 -1.32
C GLN A 21 -9.03 -0.28 -1.45
N SER A 22 -8.39 0.09 -0.36
CA SER A 22 -6.94 0.00 -0.18
C SER A 22 -6.63 -1.09 0.82
N GLN A 23 -5.48 -1.73 0.66
CA GLN A 23 -4.95 -2.60 1.69
C GLN A 23 -4.28 -1.74 2.77
N PRO A 24 -4.69 -1.86 4.04
CA PRO A 24 -3.99 -1.20 5.13
C PRO A 24 -2.51 -1.62 5.16
N GLY A 25 -1.65 -0.68 5.46
CA GLY A 25 -0.19 -0.79 5.40
C GLY A 25 0.44 -0.37 4.06
N ILE A 26 -0.27 -0.36 2.93
CA ILE A 26 0.33 -0.13 1.61
C ILE A 26 0.18 1.32 1.12
N PHE A 27 1.26 1.92 0.61
CA PHE A 27 1.27 3.23 -0.05
C PHE A 27 0.55 3.20 -1.41
N CYS A 28 -0.04 4.33 -1.80
CA CYS A 28 -0.46 4.58 -3.18
C CYS A 28 0.08 5.94 -3.63
N GLU A 29 1.15 5.92 -4.43
CA GLU A 29 1.74 7.13 -5.02
C GLU A 29 0.70 7.90 -5.85
N GLU A 30 -0.04 7.17 -6.69
CA GLU A 30 -1.06 7.76 -7.55
C GLU A 30 -2.03 6.70 -8.10
N LEU A 31 -3.32 6.98 -7.99
CA LEU A 31 -4.39 6.37 -8.79
C LEU A 31 -5.14 7.50 -9.48
N LEU A 32 -5.01 7.60 -10.81
CA LEU A 32 -5.64 8.63 -11.63
C LEU A 32 -6.78 8.02 -12.46
N ILE A 33 -7.99 8.56 -12.30
CA ILE A 33 -9.18 8.21 -13.08
C ILE A 33 -9.52 9.42 -13.94
N CYS A 34 -9.39 9.31 -15.25
CA CYS A 34 -9.77 10.36 -16.20
C CYS A 34 -11.08 10.03 -16.91
N TYR A 35 -11.86 11.05 -17.22
CA TYR A 35 -13.15 10.90 -17.90
C TYR A 35 -13.49 12.13 -18.76
N PRO A 36 -14.26 11.96 -19.84
CA PRO A 36 -14.76 13.08 -20.63
C PRO A 36 -15.77 13.90 -19.80
N SER A 37 -15.44 15.15 -19.52
CA SER A 37 -16.26 16.03 -18.69
C SER A 37 -17.62 16.31 -19.33
N GLN A 38 -18.69 16.28 -18.53
CA GLN A 38 -20.04 16.64 -18.98
C GLN A 38 -20.32 18.14 -18.84
N LEU A 39 -19.66 18.83 -17.90
CA LEU A 39 -19.88 20.24 -17.59
C LEU A 39 -18.78 21.17 -18.13
N SER A 40 -17.85 20.68 -18.95
CA SER A 40 -16.79 21.51 -19.51
C SER A 40 -17.35 22.64 -20.36
N GLY A 41 -17.00 23.88 -20.02
CA GLY A 41 -17.44 25.06 -20.77
C GLY A 41 -16.97 25.14 -22.23
N ASN A 42 -16.02 24.28 -22.61
CA ASN A 42 -15.50 24.15 -23.98
C ASN A 42 -16.27 23.10 -24.80
N ASN A 43 -17.14 22.30 -24.18
CA ASN A 43 -17.98 21.33 -24.90
C ASN A 43 -19.20 22.06 -25.48
N THR A 44 -19.03 22.67 -26.65
CA THR A 44 -20.09 23.41 -27.35
C THR A 44 -20.90 22.56 -28.35
N LEU A 45 -20.55 21.28 -28.51
CA LEU A 45 -20.80 20.57 -29.77
C LEU A 45 -21.97 19.56 -29.79
N ASN A 46 -22.61 19.25 -28.65
CA ASN A 46 -23.71 18.26 -28.61
C ASN A 46 -25.10 18.86 -28.37
N GLY A 47 -25.30 20.18 -28.55
CA GLY A 47 -26.61 20.83 -28.41
C GLY A 47 -27.17 20.88 -26.97
N THR A 48 -26.63 20.10 -26.04
CA THR A 48 -26.81 20.29 -24.60
C THR A 48 -25.78 21.29 -24.11
N LEU A 49 -26.08 22.57 -24.29
CA LEU A 49 -25.45 23.60 -23.49
C LEU A 49 -25.81 23.27 -22.04
N SER A 50 -24.86 22.82 -21.21
CA SER A 50 -25.00 23.11 -19.77
C SER A 50 -25.21 24.61 -19.72
N SER A 51 -26.37 25.08 -19.23
CA SER A 51 -26.66 26.51 -19.22
C SER A 51 -25.46 27.24 -18.64
N ILE A 52 -25.07 28.36 -19.26
CA ILE A 52 -23.85 29.16 -18.97
C ILE A 52 -23.43 29.13 -17.47
N PRO A 53 -24.34 29.25 -16.48
CA PRO A 53 -24.03 29.10 -15.06
C PRO A 53 -23.32 27.80 -14.63
N TYR A 54 -23.61 26.65 -15.24
CA TYR A 54 -23.08 25.34 -14.81
C TYR A 54 -21.77 24.94 -15.51
N ARG A 55 -21.23 25.80 -16.38
CA ARG A 55 -19.98 25.53 -17.08
C ARG A 55 -18.81 25.53 -16.10
N ILE A 56 -18.19 24.37 -15.94
CA ILE A 56 -16.95 24.23 -15.20
C ILE A 56 -15.81 24.49 -16.19
N LYS A 57 -15.19 25.67 -16.10
CA LYS A 57 -13.85 25.85 -16.68
C LYS A 57 -12.86 25.17 -15.74
N ALA A 58 -12.28 24.05 -16.20
CA ALA A 58 -11.17 23.40 -15.51
C ALA A 58 -10.10 24.44 -15.22
N LYS A 59 -9.87 24.76 -13.95
CA LYS A 59 -8.68 25.52 -13.58
C LYS A 59 -7.48 24.58 -13.70
N ARG A 60 -6.37 25.06 -14.28
CA ARG A 60 -5.20 24.21 -14.61
C ARG A 60 -4.49 23.72 -13.35
N ASN A 61 -4.92 22.60 -12.79
CA ASN A 61 -4.24 21.89 -11.71
C ASN A 61 -3.46 20.67 -12.24
N GLU A 62 -2.73 19.98 -11.35
CA GLU A 62 -1.93 18.80 -11.70
C GLU A 62 -2.79 17.68 -12.32
N VAL A 63 -3.97 17.42 -11.77
CA VAL A 63 -4.90 16.38 -12.26
C VAL A 63 -5.35 16.68 -13.70
N THR A 64 -5.72 17.93 -13.98
CA THR A 64 -6.10 18.37 -15.33
C THR A 64 -4.95 18.20 -16.32
N LYS A 65 -3.72 18.58 -15.93
CA LYS A 65 -2.53 18.39 -16.79
C LYS A 65 -2.29 16.91 -17.10
N LYS A 66 -2.31 16.05 -16.08
CA LYS A 66 -2.10 14.62 -16.25
C LYS A 66 -3.19 13.97 -17.12
N CYS A 67 -4.46 14.29 -16.89
CA CYS A 67 -5.54 13.76 -17.72
C CYS A 67 -5.45 14.23 -19.17
N GLU A 68 -5.02 15.47 -19.42
CA GLU A 68 -4.79 15.97 -20.77
C GLU A 68 -3.62 15.25 -21.47
N GLU A 69 -2.51 15.01 -20.78
CA GLU A 69 -1.41 14.20 -21.32
C GLU A 69 -1.87 12.78 -21.68
N LYS A 70 -2.71 12.17 -20.83
CA LYS A 70 -3.28 10.84 -21.10
C LYS A 70 -4.24 10.87 -22.29
N ARG A 71 -5.06 11.91 -22.41
CA ARG A 71 -5.95 12.11 -23.56
C ARG A 71 -5.16 12.23 -24.85
N ILE A 72 -4.13 13.07 -24.90
CA ILE A 72 -3.25 13.24 -26.07
C ILE A 72 -2.62 11.89 -26.46
N LYS A 73 -2.08 11.15 -25.48
CA LYS A 73 -1.51 9.81 -25.73
C LYS A 73 -2.55 8.82 -26.26
N PHE A 74 -3.77 8.84 -25.72
CA PHE A 74 -4.87 8.02 -26.19
C PHE A 74 -5.23 8.35 -27.65
N CYS A 75 -5.32 9.63 -28.00
CA CYS A 75 -5.67 10.09 -29.35
C CYS A 75 -4.58 9.89 -30.40
N ASN A 76 -3.31 9.90 -29.99
CA ASN A 76 -2.19 9.65 -30.90
C ASN A 76 -2.07 8.17 -31.32
N GLN A 77 -2.80 7.26 -30.67
CA GLN A 77 -2.81 5.85 -31.07
C GLN A 77 -3.63 5.67 -32.34
N PRO A 78 -3.10 4.97 -33.39
CA PRO A 78 -3.79 4.80 -34.67
C PRO A 78 -5.21 4.27 -34.53
N ASN A 79 -5.42 3.30 -33.64
CA ASN A 79 -6.70 2.63 -33.42
C ASN A 79 -7.74 3.47 -32.67
N ASN A 80 -7.36 4.65 -32.17
CA ASN A 80 -8.22 5.52 -31.37
C ASN A 80 -8.46 6.89 -32.01
N LYS A 81 -7.88 7.16 -33.19
CA LYS A 81 -8.08 8.44 -33.90
C LYS A 81 -9.56 8.75 -34.10
N ASP A 82 -10.36 7.76 -34.48
CA ASP A 82 -11.80 7.94 -34.69
C ASP A 82 -12.53 8.32 -33.39
N LYS A 83 -12.07 7.81 -32.24
CA LYS A 83 -12.63 8.14 -30.91
C LYS A 83 -12.23 9.53 -30.40
N CYS A 84 -11.34 10.22 -31.11
CA CYS A 84 -10.89 11.58 -30.83
C CYS A 84 -11.36 12.59 -31.88
N SER A 85 -12.17 12.15 -32.84
CA SER A 85 -12.86 13.03 -33.78
C SER A 85 -13.93 13.88 -33.07
N VAL A 86 -14.28 15.01 -33.67
CA VAL A 86 -15.26 15.97 -33.13
C VAL A 86 -16.58 15.26 -32.80
N GLY A 87 -17.07 15.40 -31.56
CA GLY A 87 -18.30 14.76 -31.08
C GLY A 87 -18.08 13.40 -30.39
N GLN A 88 -16.85 12.85 -30.44
CA GLN A 88 -16.47 11.62 -29.75
C GLN A 88 -15.81 11.90 -28.40
N PRO A 89 -15.83 10.95 -27.44
CA PRO A 89 -15.36 11.15 -26.07
C PRO A 89 -13.92 11.68 -25.96
N GLY A 90 -13.03 11.31 -26.88
CA GLY A 90 -11.64 11.76 -26.89
C GLY A 90 -11.44 13.21 -27.37
N SER A 91 -12.42 13.81 -28.03
CA SER A 91 -12.38 15.22 -28.46
C SER A 91 -12.76 16.21 -27.36
N SER A 92 -13.40 15.73 -26.30
CA SER A 92 -13.83 16.55 -25.16
C SER A 92 -12.69 16.82 -24.17
N THR A 93 -12.85 17.86 -23.34
CA THR A 93 -11.92 18.10 -22.22
C THR A 93 -12.02 16.95 -21.21
N TRP A 94 -10.89 16.35 -20.84
CA TRP A 94 -10.86 15.31 -19.82
C TRP A 94 -10.66 15.90 -18.42
N HIS A 95 -11.54 15.50 -17.51
CA HIS A 95 -11.44 15.75 -16.09
C HIS A 95 -10.96 14.48 -15.38
N GLY A 96 -10.63 14.59 -14.09
CA GLY A 96 -10.16 13.44 -13.35
C GLY A 96 -10.28 13.52 -11.85
N ILE A 97 -10.14 12.34 -11.24
CA ILE A 97 -10.04 12.09 -9.82
C ILE A 97 -8.68 11.43 -9.61
N MET A 98 -7.84 11.99 -8.74
CA MET A 98 -6.55 11.42 -8.36
C MET A 98 -6.56 11.10 -6.87
N ILE A 99 -6.16 9.88 -6.52
CA ILE A 99 -6.06 9.42 -5.14
C ILE A 99 -4.59 9.14 -4.82
N LYS A 100 -4.16 9.61 -3.65
CA LYS A 100 -2.88 9.28 -3.04
C LYS A 100 -3.11 8.71 -1.65
N ILE A 101 -2.27 7.77 -1.26
CA ILE A 101 -2.29 7.18 0.08
C ILE A 101 -0.90 7.25 0.65
N ASP A 102 -0.79 7.98 1.75
CA ASP A 102 0.43 8.20 2.53
C ASP A 102 0.20 7.75 3.97
N TYR A 103 1.30 7.66 4.74
CA TYR A 103 1.25 7.40 6.17
C TYR A 103 2.12 8.42 6.90
N TYR A 104 1.59 8.93 8.01
CA TYR A 104 2.34 9.75 8.94
C TYR A 104 2.29 9.10 10.31
N GLY A 105 3.41 8.51 10.74
CA GLY A 105 3.43 7.63 11.90
C GLY A 105 2.56 6.38 11.65
N ASN A 106 1.52 6.21 12.47
CA ASN A 106 0.56 5.10 12.34
C ASN A 106 -0.72 5.49 11.61
N ASP A 107 -0.89 6.77 11.24
CA ASP A 107 -2.10 7.24 10.60
C ASP A 107 -2.08 6.96 9.09
N PHE A 108 -3.10 6.25 8.64
CA PHE A 108 -3.38 6.02 7.22
C PHE A 108 -4.05 7.25 6.64
N ILE A 109 -3.45 7.90 5.64
CA ILE A 109 -3.98 9.13 5.07
C ILE A 109 -4.32 8.93 3.61
N THR A 110 -5.60 9.08 3.27
CA THR A 110 -6.08 9.12 1.87
C THR A 110 -6.34 10.57 1.46
N THR A 111 -5.69 11.02 0.39
CA THR A 111 -5.93 12.34 -0.20
C THR A 111 -6.54 12.22 -1.58
N ILE A 112 -7.67 12.91 -1.79
CA ILE A 112 -8.38 12.99 -3.06
C ILE A 112 -8.16 14.37 -3.68
N TYR A 113 -7.69 14.38 -4.92
CA TYR A 113 -7.54 15.57 -5.76
C TYR A 113 -8.50 15.48 -6.95
N LEU A 114 -9.13 16.59 -7.31
CA LEU A 114 -10.10 16.64 -8.40
C LEU A 114 -9.66 17.67 -9.44
N SER A 115 -9.93 17.44 -10.73
CA SER A 115 -9.67 18.45 -11.78
C SER A 115 -10.58 19.69 -11.69
N ILE A 116 -11.76 19.55 -11.07
CA ILE A 116 -12.81 20.59 -11.01
C ILE A 116 -12.63 21.60 -9.88
N THR A 117 -11.64 21.40 -8.99
CA THR A 117 -11.34 22.29 -7.87
C THR A 117 -9.85 22.23 -7.50
N TYR A 118 -9.34 23.22 -6.75
CA TYR A 118 -7.97 23.19 -6.18
C TYR A 118 -7.94 22.64 -4.75
N LYS A 119 -9.11 22.34 -4.19
CA LYS A 119 -9.21 21.79 -2.84
C LYS A 119 -8.80 20.32 -2.88
N ASN A 120 -8.03 19.93 -1.87
CA ASN A 120 -7.63 18.56 -1.62
C ASN A 120 -8.44 18.04 -0.44
N TYR A 121 -8.92 16.81 -0.52
CA TYR A 121 -9.76 16.21 0.51
C TYR A 121 -8.98 15.09 1.18
N THR A 122 -8.65 15.28 2.45
CA THR A 122 -7.83 14.35 3.21
C THR A 122 -8.68 13.61 4.24
N PHE A 123 -8.57 12.28 4.26
CA PHE A 123 -9.29 11.39 5.17
C PHE A 123 -8.27 10.54 5.94
N ILE A 124 -8.43 10.50 7.26
CA ILE A 124 -7.57 9.72 8.15
C ILE A 124 -8.27 8.38 8.44
N ASN A 125 -7.52 7.28 8.36
CA ASN A 125 -7.94 5.91 8.67
C ASN A 125 -9.21 5.46 7.91
N MET A 126 -9.31 5.83 6.63
CA MET A 126 -10.42 5.47 5.74
C MET A 126 -9.96 4.55 4.57
N PRO A 127 -9.57 3.30 4.84
CA PRO A 127 -9.04 2.41 3.80
C PRO A 127 -10.10 1.93 2.79
N LEU A 128 -11.37 2.02 3.15
CA LEU A 128 -12.50 1.64 2.32
C LEU A 128 -13.58 2.73 2.34
N PHE A 129 -13.87 3.28 1.17
CA PHE A 129 -14.86 4.35 1.04
C PHE A 129 -15.62 4.30 -0.28
N TYR A 130 -16.77 4.96 -0.29
CA TYR A 130 -17.68 5.04 -1.42
C TYR A 130 -17.96 6.50 -1.76
N ILE A 131 -17.59 6.90 -2.98
CA ILE A 131 -17.99 8.17 -3.56
C ILE A 131 -19.31 7.93 -4.31
N GLU A 132 -20.41 8.39 -3.73
CA GLU A 132 -21.76 8.31 -4.30
C GLU A 132 -22.00 9.50 -5.24
N PHE A 133 -22.26 9.24 -6.51
CA PHE A 133 -22.62 10.25 -7.50
C PHE A 133 -24.14 10.42 -7.53
N GLY A 134 -24.69 11.16 -6.57
CA GLY A 134 -26.11 11.50 -6.50
C GLY A 134 -27.07 10.30 -6.42
N ARG A 135 -28.31 10.59 -6.06
CA ARG A 135 -29.43 9.64 -5.99
C ARG A 135 -30.72 10.33 -6.40
N LYS A 136 -31.80 9.55 -6.53
CA LYS A 136 -33.13 10.10 -6.80
C LYS A 136 -33.49 11.14 -5.73
N GLY A 137 -33.69 12.40 -6.14
CA GLY A 137 -34.03 13.52 -5.27
C GLY A 137 -32.85 14.25 -4.61
N ASP A 138 -31.61 13.81 -4.84
CA ASP A 138 -30.40 14.43 -4.29
C ASP A 138 -29.25 14.29 -5.29
N ILE A 139 -28.97 15.36 -6.03
CA ILE A 139 -28.02 15.36 -7.15
C ILE A 139 -26.57 15.50 -6.70
N PHE A 140 -26.33 15.67 -5.39
CA PHE A 140 -25.02 15.96 -4.85
C PHE A 140 -24.20 14.70 -4.60
N THR A 141 -22.89 14.86 -4.73
CA THR A 141 -21.92 13.81 -4.45
C THR A 141 -21.67 13.71 -2.96
N LYS A 142 -21.61 12.48 -2.45
CA LYS A 142 -21.38 12.20 -1.04
C LYS A 142 -20.28 11.17 -0.87
N ILE A 143 -19.56 11.25 0.24
CA ILE A 143 -18.55 10.25 0.62
C ILE A 143 -19.04 9.48 1.84
N PHE A 144 -18.97 8.17 1.75
CA PHE A 144 -19.30 7.27 2.84
C PHE A 144 -18.09 6.40 3.18
N PRO A 145 -17.61 6.40 4.42
CA PRO A 145 -16.80 5.29 4.90
C PRO A 145 -17.62 4.02 4.85
N MET A 146 -16.96 2.89 4.63
CA MET A 146 -17.63 1.59 4.61
C MET A 146 -17.01 0.66 5.65
N ALA A 147 -17.87 -0.11 6.31
CA ALA A 147 -17.47 -1.20 7.20
C ALA A 147 -17.53 -2.54 6.47
N VAL A 148 -16.55 -3.40 6.72
CA VAL A 148 -16.57 -4.79 6.27
C VAL A 148 -17.47 -5.60 7.17
N ILE A 149 -18.37 -6.38 6.57
CA ILE A 149 -19.16 -7.40 7.24
C ILE A 149 -18.82 -8.73 6.60
N GLU A 150 -18.05 -9.54 7.31
CA GLU A 150 -17.78 -10.90 6.86
C GLU A 150 -19.06 -11.73 6.95
N SER A 151 -19.47 -12.32 5.82
CA SER A 151 -20.45 -13.39 5.77
C SER A 151 -19.71 -14.67 5.39
N LYS A 152 -20.15 -15.82 5.91
CA LYS A 152 -19.52 -17.16 5.79
C LYS A 152 -19.04 -17.56 4.38
N THR A 153 -19.48 -16.88 3.32
CA THR A 153 -19.07 -17.13 1.93
C THR A 153 -18.75 -15.88 1.10
N LYS A 154 -18.96 -14.65 1.62
CA LYS A 154 -18.76 -13.39 0.87
C LYS A 154 -18.43 -12.22 1.81
N THR A 155 -17.47 -11.40 1.42
CA THR A 155 -17.22 -10.10 2.04
C THR A 155 -18.34 -9.13 1.66
N LYS A 156 -19.17 -8.75 2.63
CA LYS A 156 -20.21 -7.72 2.45
C LYS A 156 -19.71 -6.40 3.02
N TYR A 157 -20.33 -5.30 2.58
CA TYR A 157 -20.00 -3.98 3.08
C TYR A 157 -21.25 -3.20 3.42
N ILE A 158 -21.17 -2.38 4.47
CA ILE A 158 -22.22 -1.46 4.87
C ILE A 158 -21.67 -0.03 4.86
N LYS A 159 -22.45 0.88 4.27
CA LYS A 159 -22.19 2.32 4.34
C LYS A 159 -22.36 2.79 5.78
N GLN A 160 -21.34 3.44 6.32
CA GLN A 160 -21.42 4.12 7.59
C GLN A 160 -22.06 5.52 7.40
N LYS A 161 -22.02 6.34 8.46
CA LYS A 161 -22.45 7.73 8.40
C LYS A 161 -21.60 8.50 7.37
N GLU A 162 -22.26 9.37 6.60
CA GLU A 162 -21.60 10.26 5.63
C GLU A 162 -20.43 11.02 6.27
N ALA A 163 -19.32 11.10 5.54
CA ALA A 163 -18.20 11.94 5.94
C ALA A 163 -18.56 13.40 5.66
N ILE A 164 -18.87 14.16 6.72
CA ILE A 164 -19.24 15.56 6.61
C ILE A 164 -17.98 16.40 6.41
N ILE A 165 -17.95 17.18 5.33
CA ILE A 165 -16.86 18.09 5.00
C ILE A 165 -17.44 19.51 5.07
N PRO A 166 -17.21 20.28 6.16
CA PRO A 166 -17.90 21.56 6.38
C PRO A 166 -17.75 22.56 5.22
N ILE A 167 -16.56 22.58 4.60
CA ILE A 167 -16.29 23.45 3.46
C ILE A 167 -17.13 23.09 2.22
N GLU A 168 -17.50 21.82 2.02
CA GLU A 168 -18.35 21.40 0.91
C GLU A 168 -19.80 21.84 1.11
N GLU A 169 -20.28 21.84 2.36
CA GLU A 169 -21.62 22.32 2.68
C GLU A 169 -21.75 23.83 2.45
N LEU A 170 -20.75 24.60 2.88
CA LEU A 170 -20.67 26.03 2.57
C LEU A 170 -20.69 26.28 1.06
N LEU A 171 -19.83 25.59 0.30
CA LEU A 171 -19.77 25.73 -1.16
C LEU A 171 -21.10 25.36 -1.84
N LYS A 172 -21.73 24.27 -1.41
CA LYS A 172 -23.04 23.83 -1.90
C LYS A 172 -24.11 24.89 -1.64
N ASN A 173 -24.15 25.46 -0.44
CA ASN A 173 -25.14 26.47 -0.06
C ASN A 173 -24.90 27.81 -0.81
N GLU A 174 -23.64 28.21 -0.97
CA GLU A 174 -23.26 29.36 -1.80
C GLU A 174 -23.63 29.15 -3.27
N PHE A 175 -23.44 27.95 -3.79
CA PHE A 175 -23.86 27.61 -5.14
C PHE A 175 -25.38 27.74 -5.30
N LEU A 176 -26.16 27.10 -4.42
CA LEU A 176 -27.62 27.10 -4.48
C LEU A 176 -28.21 28.51 -4.35
N SER A 177 -27.68 29.33 -3.43
CA SER A 177 -28.16 30.72 -3.22
C SER A 177 -27.85 31.67 -4.38
N ASN A 178 -26.97 31.28 -5.31
CA ASN A 178 -26.58 32.06 -6.48
C ASN A 178 -26.98 31.43 -7.82
N ALA A 179 -27.47 30.18 -7.81
CA ALA A 179 -27.85 29.45 -9.03
C ALA A 179 -28.95 30.18 -9.83
N ASP A 180 -29.99 30.64 -9.14
CA ASP A 180 -31.13 31.34 -9.76
C ASP A 180 -30.82 32.79 -10.17
N LYS A 181 -29.68 33.33 -9.72
CA LYS A 181 -29.25 34.70 -10.00
C LYS A 181 -28.47 34.84 -11.33
N GLY A 182 -28.39 33.76 -12.12
CA GLY A 182 -27.74 33.76 -13.43
C GLY A 182 -26.24 34.07 -13.41
N GLY A 183 -25.58 33.89 -12.27
CA GLY A 183 -24.21 34.35 -12.05
C GLY A 183 -23.17 33.63 -12.92
N TYR A 184 -22.36 34.40 -13.65
CA TYR A 184 -21.24 33.95 -14.50
C TYR A 184 -20.06 33.27 -13.75
N TYR A 185 -20.19 33.00 -12.44
CA TYR A 185 -19.09 32.61 -11.56
C TYR A 185 -19.38 31.40 -10.67
N LEU A 186 -20.41 30.59 -10.94
CA LEU A 186 -20.75 29.44 -10.08
C LEU A 186 -19.64 28.36 -10.03
N ASN A 187 -18.75 28.34 -11.04
CA ASN A 187 -17.56 27.50 -11.04
C ASN A 187 -16.59 27.77 -9.89
N LYS A 188 -16.68 28.91 -9.18
CA LYS A 188 -15.85 29.18 -8.01
C LYS A 188 -16.35 28.44 -6.77
N TYR A 189 -17.60 27.98 -6.80
CA TYR A 189 -18.24 27.22 -5.75
C TYR A 189 -18.19 25.70 -5.99
N THR A 190 -17.47 25.25 -7.02
CA THR A 190 -17.32 23.81 -7.30
C THR A 190 -16.43 23.14 -6.28
N GLY A 191 -16.89 21.98 -5.83
CA GLY A 191 -16.18 21.09 -4.93
C GLY A 191 -16.46 19.64 -5.27
N LEU A 192 -16.02 18.75 -4.41
CA LEU A 192 -16.37 17.33 -4.41
C LEU A 192 -17.88 17.11 -4.56
N TRP A 193 -18.72 17.92 -3.91
CA TRP A 193 -20.19 17.83 -3.97
C TRP A 193 -20.73 17.87 -5.41
N SER A 194 -20.03 18.55 -6.33
CA SER A 194 -20.43 18.73 -7.73
C SER A 194 -19.93 17.64 -8.68
N LEU A 195 -19.09 16.71 -8.21
CA LEU A 195 -18.42 15.70 -9.03
C LEU A 195 -19.40 14.83 -9.86
N GLY A 196 -20.49 14.38 -9.24
CA GLY A 196 -21.54 13.60 -9.87
C GLY A 196 -22.23 14.35 -11.01
N MET A 197 -22.33 15.68 -10.95
CA MET A 197 -22.91 16.46 -12.05
C MET A 197 -22.00 16.48 -13.28
N ASP A 198 -20.69 16.39 -13.07
CA ASP A 198 -19.68 16.40 -14.14
C ASP A 198 -19.37 15.00 -14.69
N LEU A 199 -19.59 13.95 -13.89
CA LEU A 199 -19.29 12.57 -14.24
C LEU A 199 -20.53 11.81 -14.74
N LEU A 200 -21.75 12.17 -14.31
CA LEU A 200 -22.96 11.48 -14.78
C LEU A 200 -23.38 11.97 -16.16
N PRO A 201 -23.65 11.04 -17.11
CA PRO A 201 -24.00 11.42 -18.47
C PRO A 201 -25.25 12.32 -18.53
N LEU A 202 -25.14 13.41 -19.29
CA LEU A 202 -26.31 14.13 -19.81
C LEU A 202 -26.96 13.27 -20.91
N THR A 203 -28.27 13.41 -21.13
CA THR A 203 -29.08 12.43 -21.89
C THR A 203 -28.66 12.23 -23.35
N ALA A 204 -27.80 13.10 -23.90
CA ALA A 204 -27.17 12.95 -25.21
C ALA A 204 -26.05 11.87 -25.26
N GLN A 205 -25.33 11.60 -24.16
CA GLN A 205 -24.30 10.57 -24.09
C GLN A 205 -24.81 9.36 -23.29
N ARG A 206 -25.07 8.23 -23.96
CA ARG A 206 -25.60 7.02 -23.29
C ARG A 206 -24.54 6.23 -22.49
N SER A 207 -23.26 6.56 -22.67
CA SER A 207 -22.15 5.85 -22.04
C SER A 207 -21.01 6.82 -21.69
N LEU A 208 -20.51 6.73 -20.46
CA LEU A 208 -19.30 7.41 -20.02
C LEU A 208 -18.15 6.41 -19.95
N HIS A 209 -17.02 6.76 -20.56
CA HIS A 209 -15.79 5.98 -20.46
C HIS A 209 -14.91 6.51 -19.33
N LEU A 210 -14.57 5.63 -18.38
CA LEU A 210 -13.59 5.91 -17.32
C LEU A 210 -12.26 5.28 -17.70
N PHE A 211 -11.19 6.08 -17.68
CA PHE A 211 -9.83 5.65 -17.97
C PHE A 211 -9.03 5.60 -16.67
N PHE A 212 -8.65 4.39 -16.27
CA PHE A 212 -7.91 4.15 -15.03
C PHE A 212 -6.41 4.07 -15.31
N TYR A 213 -5.63 4.85 -14.58
CA TYR A 213 -4.17 4.85 -14.64
C TYR A 213 -3.64 4.68 -13.23
N ARG A 214 -2.96 3.55 -12.98
CA ARG A 214 -2.30 3.28 -11.70
C ARG A 214 -0.84 3.69 -11.78
N GLY A 215 -0.36 4.34 -10.73
CA GLY A 215 1.07 4.51 -10.47
C GLY A 215 1.71 3.17 -10.17
N CYS A 216 3.05 3.14 -10.17
CA CYS A 216 3.80 1.90 -10.00
C CYS A 216 3.63 1.30 -8.60
N ILE A 217 3.33 2.16 -7.63
CA ILE A 217 3.11 1.82 -6.23
C ILE A 217 1.69 2.24 -5.91
N CYS A 218 0.70 1.45 -6.32
CA CYS A 218 -0.67 1.68 -5.90
C CYS A 218 -1.49 0.39 -5.95
N GLU A 219 -1.83 -0.12 -4.77
CA GLU A 219 -2.70 -1.29 -4.60
C GLU A 219 -4.08 -0.84 -4.11
N VAL A 220 -4.68 0.09 -4.86
CA VAL A 220 -6.05 0.55 -4.65
C VAL A 220 -6.95 -0.04 -5.72
N ASP A 221 -7.92 -0.81 -5.27
CA ASP A 221 -8.98 -1.34 -6.11
C ASP A 221 -10.16 -0.38 -6.18
N VAL A 222 -10.70 -0.26 -7.39
CA VAL A 222 -11.80 0.64 -7.69
C VAL A 222 -12.89 -0.11 -8.41
N TRP A 223 -14.12 0.00 -7.93
CA TRP A 223 -15.28 -0.58 -8.59
C TRP A 223 -16.31 0.49 -8.90
N PHE A 224 -16.78 0.46 -10.14
CA PHE A 224 -17.94 1.24 -10.53
C PHE A 224 -19.22 0.55 -10.08
N ARG A 225 -20.00 1.24 -9.26
CA ARG A 225 -21.32 0.79 -8.79
C ARG A 225 -22.41 1.40 -9.66
N LYS A 226 -23.33 0.54 -10.11
CA LYS A 226 -24.56 0.95 -10.80
C LYS A 226 -25.75 0.88 -9.83
N PRO A 227 -26.86 1.58 -10.11
CA PRO A 227 -28.08 1.51 -9.31
C PRO A 227 -28.62 0.09 -9.10
N THR A 228 -28.40 -0.80 -10.07
CA THR A 228 -28.82 -2.21 -10.04
C THR A 228 -27.82 -3.13 -9.33
N THR A 229 -26.62 -2.64 -8.97
CA THR A 229 -25.64 -3.43 -8.21
C THR A 229 -26.15 -3.64 -6.78
N PRO A 230 -26.22 -4.90 -6.29
CA PRO A 230 -26.65 -5.18 -4.93
C PRO A 230 -25.84 -4.36 -3.92
N SER A 231 -26.51 -3.78 -2.93
CA SER A 231 -25.92 -2.82 -1.99
C SER A 231 -24.75 -3.35 -1.16
N THR A 232 -24.58 -4.68 -1.11
CA THR A 232 -23.64 -5.41 -0.26
C THR A 232 -22.53 -6.13 -1.02
N ALA A 233 -22.48 -6.05 -2.36
CA ALA A 233 -21.55 -6.85 -3.15
C ALA A 233 -20.43 -5.97 -3.75
N ILE A 234 -19.22 -6.09 -3.20
CA ILE A 234 -18.00 -5.88 -3.98
C ILE A 234 -17.64 -7.24 -4.59
N PRO A 235 -17.26 -7.32 -5.87
CA PRO A 235 -16.78 -8.58 -6.46
C PRO A 235 -15.58 -9.09 -5.65
N THR A 236 -15.61 -10.34 -5.21
CA THR A 236 -14.43 -11.00 -4.64
C THR A 236 -13.33 -11.01 -5.70
N ILE A 237 -12.18 -10.42 -5.38
CA ILE A 237 -11.00 -10.47 -6.24
C ILE A 237 -10.56 -11.94 -6.27
N ASN A 238 -10.88 -12.61 -7.37
CA ASN A 238 -10.28 -13.90 -7.64
C ASN A 238 -8.83 -13.58 -8.03
N ASN A 239 -7.86 -13.81 -7.14
CA ASN A 239 -6.43 -13.64 -7.41
C ASN A 239 -5.90 -14.55 -8.55
N ASN A 240 -6.79 -15.30 -9.21
CA ASN A 240 -6.55 -16.19 -10.33
C ASN A 240 -6.75 -15.52 -11.71
N ILE A 241 -6.65 -14.20 -11.84
CA ILE A 241 -6.59 -13.57 -13.17
C ILE A 241 -5.22 -13.88 -13.77
N LYS A 242 -5.14 -15.03 -14.46
CA LYS A 242 -4.08 -15.42 -15.40
C LYS A 242 -4.13 -14.64 -16.72
N ASP A 243 -4.79 -13.47 -16.78
CA ASP A 243 -4.75 -12.64 -17.97
C ASP A 243 -3.48 -11.78 -17.98
N LYS A 244 -2.40 -12.43 -18.41
CA LYS A 244 -1.08 -11.82 -18.71
C LYS A 244 -1.12 -10.72 -19.79
N ASN A 245 -2.28 -10.35 -20.33
CA ASN A 245 -2.39 -9.56 -21.56
C ASN A 245 -3.09 -8.20 -21.41
N LEU A 246 -3.58 -7.79 -20.23
CA LEU A 246 -4.35 -6.54 -20.08
C LEU A 246 -3.60 -5.38 -19.40
N LEU A 247 -2.37 -5.61 -18.99
CA LEU A 247 -1.47 -4.58 -18.50
C LEU A 247 -0.17 -4.68 -19.31
N ARG A 248 -0.13 -4.06 -20.50
CA ARG A 248 1.15 -3.52 -21.00
C ARG A 248 1.53 -2.36 -20.07
N ASP A 249 1.82 -2.71 -18.82
CA ASP A 249 2.24 -1.76 -17.83
C ASP A 249 3.57 -1.21 -18.31
N LYS A 250 3.58 0.12 -18.42
CA LYS A 250 4.78 0.92 -18.46
C LYS A 250 5.79 0.26 -17.51
N ILE A 251 6.96 -0.13 -18.02
CA ILE A 251 8.04 -0.70 -17.20
C ILE A 251 8.26 0.27 -16.04
N CYS A 252 7.79 -0.12 -14.88
CA CYS A 252 7.89 0.66 -13.67
C CYS A 252 9.25 0.34 -13.08
N LYS A 253 10.29 1.11 -13.42
CA LYS A 253 11.56 1.00 -12.69
C LYS A 253 11.32 1.60 -11.30
N LEU A 254 11.10 0.71 -10.32
CA LEU A 254 10.93 1.07 -8.92
C LEU A 254 12.32 1.23 -8.32
N PHE A 255 12.58 2.38 -7.73
CA PHE A 255 13.89 2.69 -7.16
C PHE A 255 13.76 3.48 -5.87
N THR A 256 14.52 3.09 -4.86
CA THR A 256 14.66 3.82 -3.60
C THR A 256 16.02 4.52 -3.59
N ASN A 257 16.00 5.84 -3.41
CA ASN A 257 17.20 6.65 -3.39
C ASN A 257 17.65 6.91 -1.95
N ASN A 258 18.70 6.23 -1.48
CA ASN A 258 19.41 6.42 -0.20
C ASN A 258 18.55 7.02 0.92
N THR A 259 17.41 6.40 1.23
CA THR A 259 16.52 6.89 2.29
C THR A 259 17.01 6.38 3.64
N MET A 260 17.18 7.33 4.57
CA MET A 260 17.59 7.05 5.94
C MET A 260 16.38 7.04 6.87
N TYR A 261 16.26 5.99 7.67
CA TYR A 261 15.19 5.80 8.65
C TYR A 261 15.77 5.76 10.06
N PRO A 262 15.49 6.75 10.92
CA PRO A 262 16.01 6.76 12.28
C PRO A 262 15.38 5.63 13.10
N LEU A 263 16.20 4.92 13.88
CA LEU A 263 15.77 3.79 14.72
C LEU A 263 15.65 4.18 16.20
N GLY A 264 16.14 5.36 16.58
CA GLY A 264 16.23 5.82 17.95
C GLY A 264 17.24 5.04 18.78
N ASN A 265 17.18 5.18 20.12
CA ASN A 265 18.10 4.50 21.02
C ASN A 265 17.71 3.02 21.21
N ILE A 266 18.62 2.11 20.84
CA ILE A 266 18.46 0.65 20.91
C ILE A 266 19.05 0.08 22.23
N THR A 267 19.91 0.83 22.93
CA THR A 267 20.62 0.33 24.13
C THR A 267 19.69 0.10 25.33
N GLU A 268 18.69 0.97 25.50
CA GLU A 268 17.75 0.92 26.63
C GLU A 268 16.67 -0.15 26.46
N LYS A 269 16.18 -0.35 25.24
CA LYS A 269 15.08 -1.27 24.93
C LYS A 269 15.30 -1.90 23.57
N GLU A 270 15.07 -3.21 23.50
CA GLU A 270 15.05 -3.93 22.24
C GLU A 270 14.03 -3.30 21.27
N LYS A 271 14.39 -3.24 19.99
CA LYS A 271 13.54 -2.67 18.93
C LYS A 271 13.14 -3.74 17.94
N LEU A 272 11.93 -3.62 17.44
CA LEU A 272 11.43 -4.35 16.29
C LEU A 272 11.22 -3.36 15.15
N VAL A 273 11.84 -3.64 14.00
CA VAL A 273 11.75 -2.86 12.77
C VAL A 273 11.04 -3.70 11.72
N GLU A 274 9.96 -3.18 11.13
CA GLU A 274 9.15 -3.90 10.16
C GLU A 274 8.82 -3.01 8.97
N PHE A 275 9.03 -3.52 7.76
CA PHE A 275 8.65 -2.86 6.51
C PHE A 275 8.56 -3.84 5.36
N LYS A 276 7.86 -3.43 4.29
CA LYS A 276 7.76 -4.18 3.05
C LYS A 276 8.35 -3.40 1.89
N LEU A 277 9.04 -4.12 1.03
CA LEU A 277 9.58 -3.65 -0.24
C LEU A 277 8.81 -4.30 -1.38
N LYS A 278 8.72 -3.61 -2.52
CA LYS A 278 8.22 -4.16 -3.78
C LYS A 278 9.29 -3.99 -4.84
N THR A 279 9.64 -5.10 -5.47
CA THR A 279 10.59 -5.10 -6.59
C THR A 279 9.87 -4.76 -7.89
N SER A 280 10.62 -4.35 -8.90
CA SER A 280 10.06 -4.06 -10.21
C SER A 280 10.11 -5.26 -11.14
N ASN A 281 9.77 -5.02 -12.42
CA ASN A 281 10.02 -5.97 -13.50
C ASN A 281 11.42 -5.77 -14.14
N VAL A 282 12.18 -4.76 -13.68
CA VAL A 282 13.50 -4.39 -14.21
C VAL A 282 14.37 -3.87 -13.06
N GLY A 283 15.08 -4.78 -12.38
CA GLY A 283 16.03 -4.47 -11.33
C GLY A 283 17.27 -5.36 -11.38
N GLU A 284 18.37 -4.84 -10.86
CA GLU A 284 19.67 -5.51 -10.84
C GLU A 284 20.21 -5.68 -9.42
N SER A 285 20.10 -4.65 -8.58
CA SER A 285 20.62 -4.71 -7.23
C SER A 285 19.83 -3.84 -6.23
N GLY A 286 19.97 -4.17 -4.96
CA GLY A 286 19.60 -3.29 -3.86
C GLY A 286 20.30 -3.65 -2.57
N ILE A 287 20.26 -2.74 -1.61
CA ILE A 287 21.04 -2.79 -0.39
C ILE A 287 20.19 -2.25 0.76
N ILE A 288 20.24 -2.95 1.89
CA ILE A 288 19.76 -2.46 3.19
C ILE A 288 20.96 -2.46 4.14
N GLU A 289 21.30 -1.29 4.70
CA GLU A 289 22.41 -1.14 5.63
C GLU A 289 21.90 -0.63 6.99
N LEU A 290 22.27 -1.33 8.04
CA LEU A 290 22.04 -0.91 9.41
C LEU A 290 23.30 -0.21 9.92
N PHE A 291 23.14 1.05 10.33
CA PHE A 291 24.20 1.86 10.89
C PHE A 291 24.02 2.07 12.39
N ASP A 292 25.14 2.03 13.09
CA ASP A 292 25.31 2.68 14.38
C ASP A 292 26.27 3.87 14.18
N ASN A 293 25.71 5.09 14.23
CA ASN A 293 26.37 6.33 13.84
C ASN A 293 26.97 6.24 12.42
N GLU A 294 28.29 6.13 12.28
CA GLU A 294 28.98 6.05 10.99
C GLU A 294 29.44 4.63 10.64
N THR A 295 29.19 3.67 11.52
CA THR A 295 29.66 2.29 11.35
C THR A 295 28.55 1.39 10.81
N VAL A 296 28.83 0.68 9.71
CA VAL A 296 27.92 -0.35 9.18
C VAL A 296 27.97 -1.56 10.10
N VAL A 297 26.85 -1.83 10.77
CA VAL A 297 26.68 -2.98 11.65
C VAL A 297 26.33 -4.23 10.84
N LEU A 298 25.40 -4.09 9.90
CA LEU A 298 24.91 -5.16 9.04
C LEU A 298 24.55 -4.60 7.68
N LYS A 299 24.98 -5.28 6.61
CA LYS A 299 24.62 -4.99 5.23
C LYS A 299 23.93 -6.20 4.61
N ILE A 300 22.80 -5.96 3.97
CA ILE A 300 22.01 -6.97 3.26
C ILE A 300 22.00 -6.57 1.78
N ASN A 301 22.70 -7.34 0.95
CA ASN A 301 22.69 -7.12 -0.50
C ASN A 301 21.64 -8.02 -1.14
N PHE A 302 20.86 -7.43 -2.03
CA PHE A 302 19.97 -8.11 -2.96
C PHE A 302 20.66 -8.03 -4.33
N ASN A 303 21.16 -9.16 -4.84
CA ASN A 303 21.86 -9.23 -6.11
C ASN A 303 21.14 -10.23 -7.02
N LYS A 304 20.30 -9.71 -7.92
CA LYS A 304 19.46 -10.51 -8.84
C LYS A 304 18.73 -11.66 -8.14
N SER A 305 19.36 -12.84 -8.06
CA SER A 305 18.81 -14.04 -7.45
C SER A 305 19.28 -14.34 -6.03
N ALA A 306 20.28 -13.64 -5.52
CA ALA A 306 20.86 -13.89 -4.20
C ALA A 306 20.53 -12.79 -3.20
N ILE A 307 20.35 -13.20 -1.94
CA ILE A 307 20.35 -12.30 -0.79
C ILE A 307 21.57 -12.64 0.07
N GLU A 308 22.43 -11.67 0.29
CA GLU A 308 23.71 -11.82 0.98
C GLU A 308 23.76 -10.95 2.24
N PHE A 309 24.23 -11.52 3.34
CA PHE A 309 24.42 -10.83 4.60
C PHE A 309 25.92 -10.64 4.86
N LEU A 310 26.32 -9.39 5.00
CA LEU A 310 27.67 -8.91 5.24
C LEU A 310 27.69 -8.22 6.60
N ASP A 311 28.59 -8.62 7.49
CA ASP A 311 28.81 -7.92 8.74
C ASP A 311 30.11 -7.10 8.76
N SER A 312 30.32 -6.36 9.85
CA SER A 312 31.52 -5.54 10.07
C SER A 312 32.79 -6.40 9.96
N GLY A 313 33.36 -6.43 8.76
CA GLY A 313 34.37 -7.41 8.35
C GLY A 313 34.43 -7.67 6.83
N ASN A 314 33.48 -7.18 6.04
CA ASN A 314 33.47 -7.20 4.56
C ASN A 314 33.47 -8.58 3.87
N TYR A 315 33.30 -9.68 4.60
CA TYR A 315 33.13 -11.02 4.02
C TYR A 315 31.68 -11.48 4.13
N SER A 316 31.13 -12.06 3.05
CA SER A 316 29.77 -12.63 3.05
C SER A 316 29.70 -13.79 4.04
N ARG A 317 28.92 -13.63 5.12
CA ARG A 317 28.77 -14.69 6.14
C ARG A 317 27.64 -15.65 5.82
N TYR A 318 26.65 -15.19 5.08
CA TYR A 318 25.52 -16.00 4.65
C TYR A 318 25.01 -15.47 3.31
N SER A 319 24.75 -16.37 2.38
CA SER A 319 24.12 -16.07 1.09
C SER A 319 23.07 -17.12 0.81
N ARG A 320 21.95 -16.69 0.23
CA ARG A 320 20.92 -17.59 -0.29
C ARG A 320 20.56 -17.20 -1.70
N ASP A 321 20.77 -18.13 -2.63
CA ASP A 321 20.35 -18.00 -4.02
C ASP A 321 18.97 -18.64 -4.22
N PHE A 322 18.09 -17.91 -4.92
CA PHE A 322 16.73 -18.30 -5.26
C PHE A 322 16.59 -18.78 -6.70
N GLN A 323 17.68 -18.83 -7.47
CA GLN A 323 17.74 -19.27 -8.87
C GLN A 323 16.84 -18.48 -9.82
N GLN A 324 16.27 -17.36 -9.35
CA GLN A 324 15.37 -16.48 -10.09
C GLN A 324 15.68 -15.04 -9.69
N ASN A 325 15.60 -14.10 -10.63
CA ASN A 325 15.86 -12.70 -10.32
C ASN A 325 14.72 -12.11 -9.48
N LEU A 326 14.89 -12.09 -8.16
CA LEU A 326 13.93 -11.54 -7.19
C LEU A 326 13.58 -10.08 -7.50
N LEU A 327 14.50 -9.33 -8.11
CA LEU A 327 14.33 -7.91 -8.44
C LEU A 327 13.58 -7.66 -9.76
N GLN A 328 13.20 -8.72 -10.49
CA GLN A 328 12.49 -8.65 -11.78
C GLN A 328 11.15 -9.39 -11.81
N ILE A 329 10.74 -9.98 -10.68
CA ILE A 329 9.49 -10.75 -10.60
C ILE A 329 8.33 -9.96 -9.96
N GLY A 330 8.53 -8.68 -9.63
CA GLY A 330 7.51 -7.89 -8.95
C GLY A 330 7.17 -8.41 -7.53
N ALA A 331 8.11 -9.10 -6.89
CA ALA A 331 7.95 -9.68 -5.56
C ALA A 331 7.77 -8.61 -4.47
N THR A 332 6.87 -8.92 -3.53
CA THR A 332 6.77 -8.24 -2.25
C THR A 332 7.67 -8.94 -1.23
N ILE A 333 8.60 -8.17 -0.65
CA ILE A 333 9.59 -8.64 0.31
C ILE A 333 9.22 -8.03 1.67
N ASN A 334 8.88 -8.87 2.64
CA ASN A 334 8.63 -8.46 4.02
C ASN A 334 9.92 -8.61 4.83
N VAL A 335 10.36 -7.51 5.46
CA VAL A 335 11.59 -7.46 6.25
C VAL A 335 11.25 -7.16 7.70
N THR A 336 11.72 -8.02 8.60
CA THR A 336 11.56 -7.85 10.04
C THR A 336 12.93 -7.94 10.69
N MET A 337 13.32 -6.92 11.47
CA MET A 337 14.58 -6.89 12.21
C MET A 337 14.32 -6.72 13.70
N ARG A 338 14.84 -7.64 14.52
CA ARG A 338 14.91 -7.49 15.99
C ARG A 338 16.32 -7.02 16.35
N LEU A 339 16.39 -5.84 16.94
CA LEU A 339 17.63 -5.15 17.29
C LEU A 339 17.75 -5.08 18.82
N ASN A 340 18.88 -5.55 19.35
CA ASN A 340 19.20 -5.36 20.76
C ASN A 340 20.71 -5.13 20.94
N LYS A 341 21.12 -4.71 22.14
CA LYS A 341 22.52 -4.41 22.45
C LYS A 341 23.50 -5.59 22.25
N TYR A 342 23.00 -6.81 22.07
CA TYR A 342 23.79 -8.03 21.91
C TYR A 342 23.86 -8.53 20.46
N SER A 343 22.83 -8.31 19.65
CA SER A 343 22.65 -9.00 18.37
C SER A 343 21.65 -8.30 17.46
N VAL A 344 21.73 -8.64 16.17
CA VAL A 344 20.72 -8.31 15.16
C VAL A 344 20.16 -9.60 14.61
N TYR A 345 18.84 -9.74 14.63
CA TYR A 345 18.15 -10.85 14.00
C TYR A 345 17.25 -10.33 12.89
N THR A 346 17.41 -10.85 11.68
CA THR A 346 16.67 -10.42 10.50
C THR A 346 15.91 -11.60 9.90
N SER A 347 14.62 -11.41 9.65
CA SER A 347 13.79 -12.29 8.84
C SER A 347 13.43 -11.58 7.54
N ILE A 348 13.59 -12.29 6.43
CA ILE A 348 13.13 -11.87 5.11
C ILE A 348 12.16 -12.91 4.59
N GLU A 349 10.93 -12.49 4.36
CA GLU A 349 9.86 -13.31 3.83
C GLU A 349 9.47 -12.80 2.44
N ILE A 350 9.48 -13.69 1.47
CA ILE A 350 9.06 -13.42 0.09
C ILE A 350 8.01 -14.47 -0.24
N LYS A 351 6.87 -14.03 -0.76
CA LYS A 351 5.77 -14.93 -1.10
C LYS A 351 6.27 -16.03 -2.05
N ASP A 352 5.85 -17.26 -1.80
CA ASP A 352 6.19 -18.47 -2.58
C ASP A 352 7.67 -18.90 -2.49
N PHE A 353 8.48 -18.23 -1.66
CA PHE A 353 9.86 -18.62 -1.37
C PHE A 353 10.06 -18.96 0.12
N PRO A 354 11.05 -19.78 0.47
CA PRO A 354 11.35 -20.08 1.86
C PRO A 354 11.82 -18.82 2.61
N ILE A 355 11.35 -18.66 3.85
CA ILE A 355 11.78 -17.58 4.75
C ILE A 355 13.29 -17.67 4.98
N ILE A 356 13.97 -16.53 4.91
CA ILE A 356 15.37 -16.39 5.33
C ILE A 356 15.39 -15.84 6.74
N ASN A 357 16.14 -16.50 7.62
CA ASN A 357 16.44 -16.01 8.95
C ASN A 357 17.95 -15.90 9.11
N TYR A 358 18.43 -14.71 9.49
CA TYR A 358 19.84 -14.45 9.75
C TYR A 358 20.03 -13.85 11.14
N LYS A 359 20.97 -14.41 11.91
CA LYS A 359 21.31 -13.92 13.25
C LYS A 359 22.76 -13.49 13.31
N PHE A 360 22.98 -12.18 13.41
CA PHE A 360 24.29 -11.59 13.58
C PHE A 360 24.61 -11.38 15.06
N PHE A 361 25.83 -11.76 15.44
CA PHE A 361 26.42 -11.42 16.73
C PHE A 361 27.83 -10.86 16.47
N PRO A 362 28.15 -9.65 16.98
CA PRO A 362 29.48 -9.10 16.86
C PRO A 362 30.51 -9.92 17.66
N LYS A 363 31.79 -9.67 17.39
CA LYS A 363 32.88 -10.15 18.26
C LYS A 363 32.66 -9.55 19.66
N PHE A 364 32.74 -10.37 20.70
CA PHE A 364 32.48 -9.96 22.09
C PHE A 364 31.05 -9.47 22.39
N TRP A 365 30.05 -10.00 21.66
CA TRP A 365 28.64 -9.64 21.82
C TRP A 365 28.13 -9.64 23.27
N TRP A 366 28.64 -10.51 24.13
CA TRP A 366 28.23 -10.64 25.54
C TRP A 366 28.44 -9.38 26.37
N HIS A 367 29.33 -8.47 25.94
CA HIS A 367 29.48 -7.17 26.59
C HIS A 367 28.28 -6.22 26.32
N GLY A 368 27.39 -6.55 25.38
CA GLY A 368 26.21 -5.75 25.09
C GLY A 368 26.53 -4.41 24.42
N ARG A 369 27.61 -4.38 23.61
CA ARG A 369 28.17 -3.14 23.04
C ARG A 369 27.81 -2.88 21.58
N LEU A 370 26.86 -3.63 21.02
CA LEU A 370 26.58 -3.56 19.58
C LEU A 370 26.07 -2.18 19.13
N PHE A 371 25.38 -1.47 20.03
CA PHE A 371 24.82 -0.14 19.81
C PHE A 371 25.30 0.86 20.87
N GLU A 372 26.44 0.60 21.53
CA GLU A 372 26.89 1.35 22.71
C GLU A 372 27.21 2.82 22.42
N ILE A 373 27.49 3.18 21.17
CA ILE A 373 27.86 4.54 20.76
C ILE A 373 26.59 5.33 20.33
N SER A 374 25.41 4.70 20.29
CA SER A 374 24.31 5.15 19.44
C SER A 374 23.37 6.16 20.11
N ASN A 375 23.62 7.46 19.90
CA ASN A 375 22.50 8.41 19.89
C ASN A 375 21.77 8.39 18.52
N ASN A 376 22.45 7.94 17.46
CA ASN A 376 21.95 7.97 16.08
C ASN A 376 22.11 6.62 15.36
N SER A 377 21.30 5.62 15.70
CA SER A 377 21.14 4.42 14.86
C SER A 377 20.14 4.68 13.73
N TYR A 378 20.45 4.26 12.51
CA TYR A 378 19.54 4.39 11.36
C TYR A 378 19.65 3.22 10.37
N LEU A 379 18.59 3.04 9.58
CA LEU A 379 18.55 2.10 8.48
C LEU A 379 18.63 2.87 7.16
N LEU A 380 19.59 2.52 6.31
CA LEU A 380 19.69 3.03 4.94
C LEU A 380 19.11 1.99 3.99
N ILE A 381 18.18 2.40 3.13
CA ILE A 381 17.56 1.53 2.13
C ILE A 381 17.81 2.14 0.74
N HIS A 382 18.33 1.34 -0.19
CA HIS A 382 18.69 1.78 -1.53
C HIS A 382 18.57 0.66 -2.56
N GLY A 383 18.17 0.99 -3.80
CA GLY A 383 18.25 0.05 -4.93
C GLY A 383 16.97 -0.08 -5.73
N ASP A 384 16.92 -1.11 -6.58
CA ASP A 384 15.83 -1.38 -7.54
C ASP A 384 14.59 -2.06 -6.91
N PHE A 385 14.18 -1.52 -5.77
CA PHE A 385 12.90 -1.79 -5.12
C PHE A 385 12.36 -0.48 -4.56
N VAL A 386 11.10 -0.49 -4.15
CA VAL A 386 10.49 0.62 -3.43
C VAL A 386 9.85 0.15 -2.13
N ILE A 387 9.95 0.99 -1.12
CA ILE A 387 9.30 0.78 0.16
C ILE A 387 7.80 1.03 -0.03
N ILE A 388 6.98 0.02 0.26
CA ILE A 388 5.53 0.08 0.08
C ILE A 388 4.75 0.18 1.39
N THR A 389 5.43 0.07 2.54
CA THR A 389 4.85 0.33 3.87
C THR A 389 5.77 1.27 4.63
N PRO A 390 5.28 2.02 5.65
CA PRO A 390 6.16 2.74 6.56
C PRO A 390 7.20 1.82 7.19
N VAL A 391 8.39 2.35 7.48
CA VAL A 391 9.37 1.68 8.34
C VAL A 391 8.94 1.85 9.77
N ASN A 392 8.25 0.83 10.30
CA ASN A 392 7.72 0.86 11.64
C ASN A 392 8.80 0.44 12.64
N VAL A 393 9.10 1.31 13.61
CA VAL A 393 10.07 1.05 14.66
C VAL A 393 9.36 1.08 16.01
N ARG A 394 9.28 -0.06 16.68
CA ARG A 394 8.59 -0.20 17.97
C ARG A 394 9.47 -0.85 19.02
N GLY A 395 9.20 -0.57 20.30
CA GLY A 395 9.78 -1.33 21.40
C GLY A 395 9.29 -2.78 21.36
N PHE A 396 10.19 -3.73 21.57
CA PHE A 396 9.83 -5.14 21.62
C PHE A 396 9.05 -5.44 22.91
N ASN A 397 7.85 -6.01 22.76
CA ASN A 397 7.06 -6.58 23.86
C ASN A 397 6.80 -8.05 23.56
N GLU A 398 7.14 -8.95 24.50
CA GLU A 398 7.09 -10.42 24.33
C GLU A 398 5.72 -10.94 23.87
N TYR A 399 4.63 -10.26 24.24
CA TYR A 399 3.25 -10.66 23.91
C TYR A 399 2.85 -10.49 22.43
N THR A 400 3.68 -9.85 21.61
CA THR A 400 3.30 -9.47 20.22
C THR A 400 3.77 -10.44 19.14
N LEU A 401 4.44 -11.54 19.49
CA LEU A 401 4.87 -12.58 18.55
C LEU A 401 4.35 -13.95 18.98
N THR A 402 3.23 -14.35 18.38
CA THR A 402 2.93 -15.77 18.18
C THR A 402 3.99 -16.33 17.21
N ASP A 403 4.87 -17.16 17.76
CA ASP A 403 5.73 -18.12 17.07
C ASP A 403 6.53 -17.61 15.86
N LYS A 404 7.81 -17.24 16.09
CA LYS A 404 8.97 -17.67 15.26
C LYS A 404 10.29 -16.94 15.59
N MET A 405 10.27 -15.77 16.22
CA MET A 405 11.48 -14.94 16.36
C MET A 405 11.88 -14.76 17.84
N GLY A 406 12.50 -15.81 18.40
CA GLY A 406 13.23 -15.76 19.66
C GLY A 406 12.38 -16.03 20.90
N GLN A 407 11.81 -17.24 20.99
CA GLN A 407 11.43 -17.78 22.29
C GLN A 407 12.68 -17.82 23.17
N ILE A 408 12.60 -17.21 24.35
CA ILE A 408 13.52 -17.56 25.45
C ILE A 408 13.34 -19.07 25.62
N ILE A 409 14.37 -19.81 25.26
CA ILE A 409 14.38 -21.26 25.45
C ILE A 409 14.36 -21.48 26.96
N GLN A 410 13.20 -21.87 27.49
CA GLN A 410 13.08 -22.20 28.90
C GLN A 410 13.98 -23.38 29.22
N MET A 411 14.82 -23.22 30.24
CA MET A 411 15.72 -24.26 30.71
C MET A 411 15.05 -25.12 31.78
N PRO A 412 15.34 -26.43 31.86
CA PRO A 412 16.25 -27.16 30.97
C PRO A 412 15.64 -27.36 29.58
N HIS A 413 16.48 -27.39 28.54
CA HIS A 413 16.04 -27.60 27.17
C HIS A 413 16.78 -28.76 26.53
N SER A 414 16.02 -29.63 25.86
CA SER A 414 16.52 -30.77 25.11
C SER A 414 15.98 -30.72 23.68
N PHE A 415 16.82 -31.10 22.72
CA PHE A 415 16.42 -31.24 21.32
C PHE A 415 17.12 -32.45 20.70
N LYS A 416 16.43 -33.12 19.77
CA LYS A 416 16.94 -34.29 19.05
C LYS A 416 17.66 -33.83 17.79
N PHE A 417 18.83 -34.41 17.51
CA PHE A 417 19.48 -34.27 16.21
C PHE A 417 18.81 -35.25 15.23
N GLY A 418 18.38 -34.74 14.07
CA GLY A 418 17.67 -35.54 13.07
C GLY A 418 18.55 -36.51 12.26
N GLU A 419 19.88 -36.42 12.37
CA GLU A 419 20.83 -37.26 11.62
C GLU A 419 22.01 -37.72 12.47
N PHE A 420 22.66 -38.81 12.03
CA PHE A 420 23.89 -39.36 12.62
C PHE A 420 24.97 -38.29 12.72
N ILE A 421 25.48 -38.06 13.93
CA ILE A 421 26.63 -37.18 14.19
C ILE A 421 27.86 -37.80 13.48
N ARG A 422 28.32 -37.16 12.40
CA ARG A 422 29.51 -37.59 11.66
C ARG A 422 30.80 -37.11 12.34
N ASN A 423 31.91 -37.78 12.02
CA ASN A 423 33.25 -37.26 12.34
C ASN A 423 33.38 -35.85 11.75
N ASN A 424 33.81 -34.89 12.59
CA ASN A 424 33.91 -33.44 12.33
C ASN A 424 32.63 -32.60 12.50
N THR A 425 31.57 -33.11 13.12
CA THR A 425 30.43 -32.27 13.53
C THR A 425 30.84 -31.27 14.61
N LEU A 426 30.70 -29.96 14.35
CA LEU A 426 30.97 -28.90 15.32
C LEU A 426 29.68 -28.42 15.99
N PHE A 427 29.57 -28.65 17.30
CA PHE A 427 28.51 -28.05 18.11
C PHE A 427 28.96 -26.70 18.65
N ARG A 428 28.20 -25.64 18.34
CA ARG A 428 28.46 -24.29 18.85
C ARG A 428 27.26 -23.80 19.64
N TYR A 429 27.45 -23.61 20.94
CA TYR A 429 26.44 -23.08 21.83
C TYR A 429 26.76 -21.62 22.17
N ARG A 430 25.74 -20.77 22.25
CA ARG A 430 25.85 -19.38 22.72
C ARG A 430 24.77 -19.19 23.79
N CYS A 431 25.19 -18.89 25.00
CA CYS A 431 24.30 -18.71 26.15
C CYS A 431 24.63 -17.40 26.87
N LEU A 432 23.63 -16.84 27.53
CA LEU A 432 23.79 -15.80 28.54
C LEU A 432 23.55 -16.48 29.89
N LEU A 433 24.50 -16.35 30.81
CA LEU A 433 24.33 -16.85 32.18
C LEU A 433 23.65 -15.76 33.00
N ASN A 434 22.69 -16.14 33.85
CA ASN A 434 22.11 -15.22 34.81
C ASN A 434 23.19 -14.78 35.81
N ASP A 435 23.10 -13.57 36.33
CA ASP A 435 24.08 -13.03 37.29
C ASP A 435 24.22 -13.90 38.56
N ASN A 436 23.17 -14.65 38.89
CA ASN A 436 23.12 -15.59 40.03
C ASN A 436 23.36 -17.06 39.62
N ALA A 437 23.79 -17.33 38.39
CA ALA A 437 23.99 -18.70 37.93
C ALA A 437 25.29 -19.28 38.51
N GLU A 438 25.16 -20.27 39.40
CA GLU A 438 26.32 -20.97 39.96
C GLU A 438 26.95 -21.94 38.95
N TRP A 439 26.13 -22.60 38.13
CA TRP A 439 26.58 -23.55 37.12
C TRP A 439 25.57 -23.71 35.99
N PHE A 440 26.06 -24.14 34.82
CA PHE A 440 25.25 -24.69 33.74
C PHE A 440 25.98 -25.89 33.15
N TYR A 441 25.26 -26.83 32.56
CA TYR A 441 25.87 -27.94 31.83
C TYR A 441 25.19 -28.17 30.50
N ILE A 442 25.97 -28.65 29.54
CA ILE A 442 25.48 -29.11 28.24
C ILE A 442 25.80 -30.59 28.18
N ARG A 443 24.78 -31.43 27.96
CA ARG A 443 24.93 -32.88 27.88
C ARG A 443 24.62 -33.35 26.46
N LEU A 444 25.60 -33.96 25.82
CA LEU A 444 25.38 -34.79 24.64
C LEU A 444 25.04 -36.19 25.14
N ARG A 445 23.85 -36.67 24.84
CA ARG A 445 23.34 -37.95 25.33
C ARG A 445 22.94 -38.83 24.17
N GLN A 446 23.25 -40.11 24.30
CA GLN A 446 22.79 -41.15 23.40
C GLN A 446 21.72 -41.97 24.11
N ASN A 447 20.55 -42.13 23.49
CA ASN A 447 19.49 -43.04 23.93
C ASN A 447 18.96 -42.82 25.36
N ILE A 448 18.74 -41.56 25.78
CA ILE A 448 18.18 -41.24 27.10
C ILE A 448 16.85 -40.52 26.96
N LEU A 449 15.83 -41.03 27.67
CA LEU A 449 14.57 -40.34 27.97
C LEU A 449 14.81 -39.39 29.15
N GLU A 450 14.65 -38.09 28.93
CA GLU A 450 14.73 -37.10 30.01
C GLU A 450 13.38 -36.42 30.16
N GLU A 451 12.71 -36.65 31.28
CA GLU A 451 11.53 -35.88 31.67
C GLU A 451 11.98 -34.51 32.15
N ASN A 452 11.57 -33.47 31.45
CA ASN A 452 11.61 -32.13 31.99
C ASN A 452 10.42 -31.94 32.95
N LYS A 453 10.54 -31.06 33.95
CA LYS A 453 9.47 -30.68 34.90
C LYS A 453 8.18 -30.18 34.22
N TYR A 454 8.21 -29.97 32.90
CA TYR A 454 7.09 -29.60 32.04
C TYR A 454 6.43 -30.79 31.31
N GLY A 455 6.77 -32.04 31.65
CA GLY A 455 6.01 -33.24 31.25
C GLY A 455 6.25 -33.78 29.85
N ILE A 456 7.30 -33.36 29.15
CA ILE A 456 7.58 -33.84 27.78
C ILE A 456 8.50 -35.07 27.81
N LYS A 457 8.01 -36.21 27.30
CA LYS A 457 8.78 -37.45 27.07
C LYS A 457 9.19 -37.54 25.59
N TYR A 458 10.44 -37.89 25.31
CA TYR A 458 10.91 -38.12 23.94
C TYR A 458 11.58 -39.49 23.78
N PHE A 459 11.16 -40.25 22.77
CA PHE A 459 11.81 -41.48 22.31
C PHE A 459 12.95 -41.15 21.33
N ILE A 460 14.10 -41.82 21.52
CA ILE A 460 15.17 -41.90 20.53
C ILE A 460 15.34 -43.40 20.22
N GLU A 461 14.62 -43.89 19.22
CA GLU A 461 14.95 -45.15 18.54
C GLU A 461 15.80 -44.85 17.30
N ASN A 462 16.66 -45.81 16.97
CA ASN A 462 17.60 -45.79 15.84
C ASN A 462 16.89 -45.74 14.49
#